data_AF-A0A916ZSA2-F1
#
_entry.id   AF-A0A916ZSA2-F1
#
_cell.length_a   1.000
_cell.length_b   1.000
_cell.length_c   1.000
_cell.angle_alpha   90.00
_cell.angle_beta   90.00
_cell.angle_gamma   90.00
#
_symmetry.space_group_name_H-M   'P 1'
#
loop_
_entity.id
_entity.type
_entity.pdbx_description
1 polymer ?
#
loop_
_entity_poly.entity_id
_entity_poly.type
_entity_poly.pdbx_seq_one_letter_code
_entity_poly.pdbx_strand_id
1 'polypeptide(L)' 'MPSETKIEKAERRLQEAEANVERHEERLAELEKGGNPAATEAGHSILRGFRDMARVMKLRLSELRHRRDGTRR' A
#
# COMPACT_ATOMS: atom_id res chain seq x y z
N MET A 1 20.62 -4.61 -19.82
CA MET A 1 19.42 -4.03 -19.17
C MET A 1 19.88 -3.26 -17.95
N PRO A 2 19.59 -1.96 -17.78
CA PRO A 2 19.90 -1.27 -16.53
C PRO A 2 19.07 -1.90 -15.40
N SER A 3 19.70 -2.21 -14.28
CA SER A 3 19.03 -2.75 -13.10
C SER A 3 18.12 -1.69 -12.48
N GLU A 4 16.88 -2.08 -12.16
CA GLU A 4 15.91 -1.25 -11.43
C GLU A 4 16.56 -0.54 -10.22
N THR A 5 16.38 0.77 -10.14
CA THR A 5 16.88 1.58 -9.01
C THR A 5 16.11 1.25 -7.73
N LYS A 6 16.71 1.53 -6.57
CA LYS A 6 16.03 1.34 -5.27
C LYS A 6 14.72 2.13 -5.16
N ILE A 7 14.62 3.27 -5.85
CA ILE A 7 13.42 4.11 -5.88
C ILE A 7 12.35 3.47 -6.76
N GLU A 8 12.67 3.07 -7.98
CA GLU A 8 11.74 2.38 -8.89
C GLU A 8 11.19 1.10 -8.27
N LYS A 9 12.05 0.33 -7.59
CA LYS A 9 11.63 -0.88 -6.86
C LYS A 9 10.66 -0.56 -5.72
N ALA A 10 10.88 0.54 -5.00
CA ALA A 10 10.00 0.97 -3.93
C ALA A 10 8.67 1.52 -4.47
N GLU A 11 8.69 2.21 -5.61
CA GLU A 11 7.50 2.69 -6.33
C GLU A 11 6.63 1.52 -6.80
N ARG A 12 7.21 0.51 -7.44
CA ARG A 12 6.46 -0.69 -7.87
C ARG A 12 5.80 -1.39 -6.68
N ARG A 13 6.54 -1.58 -5.59
CA ARG A 13 6.01 -2.20 -4.36
C ARG A 13 4.87 -1.39 -3.74
N LEU A 14 4.98 -0.06 -3.78
CA LEU A 14 3.91 0.81 -3.32
C LEU A 14 2.67 0.67 -4.21
N GLN A 15 2.83 0.67 -5.54
CA GLN A 15 1.71 0.47 -6.46
C GLN A 15 1.02 -0.88 -6.25
N GLU A 16 1.79 -1.96 -6.08
CA GLU A 16 1.25 -3.28 -5.75
C GLU A 16 0.48 -3.28 -4.42
N ALA A 17 1.00 -2.59 -3.41
CA ALA A 17 0.33 -2.46 -2.11
C ALA A 17 -0.96 -1.63 -2.20
N GLU A 18 -0.98 -0.55 -2.98
CA GLU A 18 -2.17 0.27 -3.22
C GLU A 18 -3.24 -0.51 -3.99
N ALA A 19 -2.87 -1.24 -5.04
CA ALA A 19 -3.79 -2.11 -5.77
C ALA A 19 -4.34 -3.24 -4.88
N ASN A 20 -3.56 -3.73 -3.92
CA ASN A 20 -4.07 -4.70 -2.94
C ASN A 20 -5.10 -4.06 -2.00
N VAL A 21 -4.86 -2.84 -1.53
CA VAL A 21 -5.82 -2.10 -0.70
C VAL A 21 -7.14 -1.94 -1.44
N GLU A 22 -7.11 -1.50 -2.70
CA GLU A 22 -8.30 -1.33 -3.54
C GLU A 22 -9.09 -2.64 -3.69
N ARG A 23 -8.42 -3.75 -4.03
CA ARG A 23 -9.08 -5.07 -4.11
C ARG A 23 -9.71 -5.52 -2.80
N HIS A 24 -9.09 -5.19 -1.67
CA HIS A 24 -9.64 -5.51 -0.36
C HIS A 24 -10.81 -4.60 0.03
N GLU A 25 -10.84 -3.35 -0.46
CA GLU A 25 -11.98 -2.44 -0.32
C GLU A 25 -13.20 -2.96 -1.10
N GLU A 26 -12.99 -3.39 -2.34
CA GLU A 26 -14.05 -4.00 -3.16
C GLU A 26 -14.64 -5.24 -2.48
N ARG A 27 -13.77 -6.14 -2.02
CA ARG A 27 -14.20 -7.36 -1.31
C ARG A 27 -14.92 -7.06 0.00
N LEU A 28 -14.49 -6.03 0.73
CA LEU A 28 -15.17 -5.61 1.95
C LEU A 28 -16.57 -5.07 1.66
N ALA A 29 -16.74 -4.29 0.59
CA ALA A 29 -18.05 -3.82 0.16
C ALA A 29 -18.99 -4.97 -0.23
N GLU A 30 -18.46 -6.06 -0.80
CA GLU A 30 -19.25 -7.29 -1.04
C GLU A 30 -19.67 -7.98 0.27
N LEU A 31 -18.77 -8.06 1.25
CA LEU A 31 -19.08 -8.63 2.57
C LEU A 31 -20.14 -7.80 3.32
N GLU A 32 -20.04 -6.48 3.25
CA GLU A 32 -21.04 -5.55 3.79
C GLU A 32 -22.43 -5.78 3.19
N LYS A 33 -22.52 -5.97 1.87
CA LYS A 33 -23.78 -6.33 1.18
C LYS A 33 -24.32 -7.70 1.62
N GLY A 34 -23.44 -8.65 1.91
CA GLY A 34 -23.81 -9.98 2.36
C GLY A 34 -24.38 -10.04 3.79
N GLY A 35 -24.27 -8.95 4.57
CA GLY A 35 -24.89 -8.84 5.88
C GLY A 35 -24.30 -9.77 6.95
N ASN A 36 -23.00 -10.11 6.86
CA ASN A 36 -22.29 -10.86 7.90
C ASN A 36 -21.37 -9.94 8.72
N PRO A 37 -21.82 -9.43 9.88
CA PRO A 37 -21.08 -8.42 10.65
C PRO A 37 -19.70 -8.89 11.09
N ALA A 38 -19.55 -10.16 11.47
CA ALA A 38 -18.28 -10.72 11.92
C ALA A 38 -17.25 -10.77 10.78
N ALA A 39 -17.69 -11.16 9.57
CA ALA A 39 -16.82 -11.15 8.39
C ALA A 39 -16.44 -9.73 7.96
N THR A 40 -17.38 -8.79 8.04
CA THR A 40 -17.15 -7.37 7.75
C THR A 40 -16.15 -6.75 8.72
N GLU A 41 -16.31 -6.98 10.03
CA GLU A 41 -15.38 -6.45 11.05
C GLU A 41 -13.95 -6.98 10.86
N ALA A 42 -13.82 -8.28 10.61
CA ALA A 42 -12.53 -8.89 10.28
C ALA A 42 -11.92 -8.27 9.01
N GLY A 43 -12.75 -8.05 7.98
CA GLY A 43 -12.37 -7.39 6.74
C GLY A 43 -11.85 -5.96 6.94
N HIS A 44 -12.53 -5.14 7.76
CA HIS A 44 -12.04 -3.81 8.13
C HIS A 44 -10.69 -3.86 8.84
N SER A 45 -10.49 -4.81 9.76
CA SER A 45 -9.22 -4.96 10.48
C SER A 45 -8.06 -5.27 9.52
N ILE A 46 -8.28 -6.23 8.62
CA ILE A 46 -7.30 -6.60 7.59
C ILE A 46 -7.00 -5.40 6.67
N LEU A 47 -8.03 -4.69 6.22
CA LEU A 47 -7.87 -3.53 5.35
C LEU A 47 -7.08 -2.39 6.02
N ARG A 48 -7.32 -2.14 7.31
CA ARG A 48 -6.51 -1.17 8.08
C ARG A 48 -5.03 -1.53 8.06
N GLY A 49 -4.69 -2.80 8.29
CA GLY A 49 -3.31 -3.28 8.22
C GLY A 49 -2.66 -3.04 6.85
N PHE A 50 -3.37 -3.29 5.75
CA PHE A 50 -2.86 -3.00 4.41
C PHE A 50 -2.65 -1.52 4.15
N ARG A 51 -3.59 -0.67 4.59
CA ARG A 51 -3.46 0.80 4.47
C ARG A 51 -2.27 1.32 5.28
N ASP A 52 -2.03 0.81 6.47
CA ASP A 52 -0.88 1.18 7.29
C ASP A 52 0.44 0.76 6.63
N MET A 53 0.51 -0.44 6.07
CA MET A 53 1.67 -0.89 5.31
C MET A 53 1.94 -0.01 4.09
N ALA A 54 0.91 0.33 3.31
CA ALA A 54 1.06 1.23 2.16
C ALA A 54 1.53 2.63 2.60
N ARG A 55 1.05 3.14 3.74
CA ARG A 55 1.50 4.41 4.32
C ARG A 55 2.98 4.36 4.71
N VAL A 56 3.44 3.29 5.35
CA VAL A 56 4.86 3.10 5.69
C VAL A 56 5.72 3.06 4.42
N MET A 57 5.26 2.39 3.36
CA MET A 57 5.97 2.36 2.08
C MET A 57 6.06 3.75 1.44
N LYS A 58 4.99 4.56 1.49
CA LYS A 58 5.00 5.96 1.03
C LYS A 58 6.03 6.80 1.77
N LEU A 59 6.06 6.72 3.10
CA LEU A 59 7.02 7.46 3.93
C LEU A 59 8.46 7.08 3.54
N ARG A 60 8.73 5.78 3.42
CA ARG A 60 10.07 5.31 3.05
C ARG A 60 10.48 5.73 1.65
N LEU A 61 9.55 5.75 0.69
CA LEU A 61 9.81 6.27 -0.66
C LEU A 61 10.11 7.77 -0.64
N SER A 62 9.37 8.55 0.16
CA SER A 62 9.62 9.98 0.35
C SER A 62 11.02 10.23 0.92
N GLU A 63 11.43 9.48 1.94
CA GLU A 63 12.78 9.55 2.52
C GLU A 63 13.88 9.21 1.49
N LEU A 64 13.67 8.17 0.68
CA LEU A 64 14.63 7.77 -0.36
C LEU A 64 14.80 8.87 -1.43
N ARG A 65 13.69 9.49 -1.85
CA ARG A 65 13.71 10.62 -2.80
C ARG A 65 14.44 11.82 -2.18
N HIS A 66 14.10 12.18 -0.94
CA HIS A 66 14.73 13.29 -0.24
C HIS A 66 16.25 13.11 -0.09
N ARG A 67 16.72 11.90 0.27
CA ARG A 67 18.16 11.59 0.35
C ARG A 67 18.85 11.72 -1.01
N ARG A 68 18.23 11.26 -2.09
CA ARG A 68 18.75 11.38 -3.47
C ARG A 68 18.87 12.83 -3.92
N ASP A 69 17.93 13.69 -3.53
CA ASP A 69 17.94 15.10 -3.90
C ASP A 69 18.91 15.91 -3.03
N GLY A 70 19.05 15.56 -1.75
CA GLY A 70 20.06 16.13 -0.85
C GLY A 70 21.50 15.73 -1.17
N THR A 71 21.71 14.60 -1.87
CA THR A 71 23.03 14.19 -2.41
C THR A 71 23.33 14.75 -3.80
N ARG A 72 22.38 15.48 -4.42
CA ARG A 72 22.53 16.12 -5.74
C ARG A 72 22.83 17.62 -5.66
N ARG A 73 22.94 18.19 -4.46
CA ARG A 73 23.47 19.54 -4.20
C ARG A 73 24.93 19.44 -3.79
#